data_AF-G7K3A4-F1
#
_entry.id   AF-G7K3A4-F1
#
_cell.length_a   1.000
_cell.length_b   1.000
_cell.length_c   1.000
_cell.angle_alpha   90.00
_cell.angle_beta   90.00
_cell.angle_gamma   90.00
#
_symmetry.space_group_name_H-M   'P 1'
#
loop_
_entity.id
_entity.type
_entity.pdbx_description
1 polymer ?
#
loop_
_entity_poly.entity_id
_entity_poly.type
_entity_poly.pdbx_seq_one_letter_code
_entity_poly.pdbx_strand_id
1 'polypeptide(L)'
;MLRVINLFKRSRCRRCRRFKFINKCSCWCSYLDSKSHDHAKKNINQNSNSKSCKVISKLLLPEDLLFDIFSLVPLNSLINSTRYVCKSWAATIRSSDFAKVYQRNGRSKLGIYVENRMSKSSSYFLDIKDDMNRQFERIDLETPQTMGDLISTCDGILLLSNGCRENIVVNSILKCWLRIPLFPISHERMVLRDQFIIVRVPCTDKFKLFSKVIPMVSARKEAPFWEFSFKQPIYSGGNDLYWITNEEVIVMDVDKEIIVREYPFPPVLMRGRPPVKFLWMENRFSCIVYKDHFQKRYPIYILDFDSRKWSPYHEMGPFDYVAACGNQLDIMIEIFCLWINDQIIIRVAL
;
A
#
# COMPACT_ATOMS: atom_id res chain seq x y z
N MET A 1 4.80 21.69 1.56
CA MET A 1 3.70 21.83 0.56
C MET A 1 3.18 20.44 0.27
N LEU A 2 1.86 20.21 0.41
CA LEU A 2 1.26 18.90 0.17
C LEU A 2 0.93 18.74 -1.32
N ARG A 3 1.17 17.57 -1.90
CA ARG A 3 0.70 17.23 -3.25
C ARG A 3 -0.19 16.01 -3.19
N VAL A 4 -1.27 16.06 -3.97
CA VAL A 4 -2.22 14.95 -4.12
C VAL A 4 -2.11 14.42 -5.54
N ILE A 5 -1.80 13.12 -5.68
CA ILE A 5 -2.02 12.40 -6.93
C ILE A 5 -3.27 11.55 -6.79
N ASN A 6 -4.20 11.75 -7.71
CA ASN A 6 -5.26 10.78 -7.96
C ASN A 6 -4.65 9.58 -8.69
N LEU A 7 -4.32 8.51 -7.95
CA LEU A 7 -3.76 7.31 -8.55
C LEU A 7 -4.78 6.63 -9.47
N PHE A 8 -6.08 6.74 -9.15
CA PHE A 8 -7.14 6.10 -9.92
C PHE A 8 -8.50 6.84 -9.84
N LYS A 9 -9.23 6.86 -10.95
CA LYS A 9 -10.64 6.43 -10.97
C LYS A 9 -10.52 4.93 -11.27
N ARG A 10 -10.85 4.00 -10.33
CA ARG A 10 -10.51 2.55 -10.41
C ARG A 10 -10.49 2.05 -11.86
N SER A 11 -9.32 1.63 -12.32
CA SER A 11 -8.94 1.68 -13.73
C SER A 11 -9.69 0.68 -14.62
N ARG A 12 -10.14 1.15 -15.79
CA ARG A 12 -10.10 0.31 -17.00
C ARG A 12 -8.62 0.04 -17.29
N CYS A 13 -8.17 -1.19 -17.05
CA CYS A 13 -6.84 -1.68 -17.46
C CYS A 13 -6.65 -1.40 -18.97
N ARG A 14 -5.94 -0.31 -19.31
CA ARG A 14 -5.58 0.00 -20.69
C ARG A 14 -4.33 -0.80 -21.04
N ARG A 15 -4.53 -1.89 -21.79
CA ARG A 15 -3.53 -2.57 -22.64
C ARG A 15 -2.23 -3.00 -21.92
N CYS A 16 -2.23 -4.21 -21.35
CA CYS A 16 -1.08 -5.10 -21.52
C CYS A 16 -0.99 -5.46 -23.01
N ARG A 17 -0.24 -4.69 -23.80
CA ARG A 17 0.11 -5.08 -25.16
C ARG A 17 1.21 -6.14 -25.09
N ARG A 18 0.86 -7.35 -25.54
CA ARG A 18 1.73 -8.47 -25.95
C ARG A 18 2.67 -9.04 -24.89
N PHE A 19 2.20 -10.07 -24.18
CA PHE A 19 3.03 -11.23 -23.88
C PHE A 19 2.66 -12.34 -24.87
N LYS A 20 3.54 -12.58 -25.85
CA LYS A 20 3.55 -13.83 -26.61
C LYS A 20 4.43 -14.78 -25.82
N PHE A 21 3.83 -15.80 -25.24
CA PHE A 21 4.56 -17.00 -24.82
C PHE A 21 5.04 -17.71 -26.10
N ILE A 22 6.35 -17.86 -26.27
CA ILE A 22 6.93 -18.93 -27.09
C ILE A 22 8.02 -19.56 -26.24
N ASN A 23 7.78 -20.81 -25.86
CA ASN A 23 8.79 -21.77 -25.43
C ASN A 23 9.82 -21.95 -26.57
N LYS A 24 11.12 -21.73 -26.30
CA LYS A 24 12.19 -22.64 -26.73
C LYS A 24 13.58 -22.19 -26.24
N CYS A 25 14.35 -23.21 -25.87
CA CYS A 25 15.76 -23.22 -25.50
C CYS A 25 16.70 -22.51 -26.49
N SER A 26 17.81 -22.04 -25.92
CA SER A 26 19.18 -21.88 -26.45
C SER A 26 19.43 -22.06 -27.95
N CYS A 27 19.98 -21.04 -28.60
CA CYS A 27 21.36 -21.05 -29.09
C CYS A 27 21.78 -19.67 -29.64
N TRP A 28 23.09 -19.42 -29.63
CA TRP A 28 23.79 -18.29 -30.25
C TRP A 28 23.49 -18.11 -31.75
N CYS A 29 23.46 -16.85 -32.21
CA CYS A 29 24.39 -16.25 -33.20
C CYS A 29 23.74 -15.10 -33.99
N SER A 30 24.44 -13.96 -33.95
CA SER A 30 24.66 -12.92 -34.99
C SER A 30 23.58 -12.53 -36.00
N TYR A 31 23.29 -11.22 -36.00
CA TYR A 31 23.27 -10.30 -37.16
C TYR A 31 22.78 -10.84 -38.51
N LEU A 32 21.64 -10.32 -38.99
CA LEU A 32 21.53 -9.69 -40.32
C LEU A 32 20.15 -9.06 -40.53
N ASP A 33 20.18 -7.78 -40.90
CA ASP A 33 19.07 -7.05 -41.52
C ASP A 33 18.66 -7.71 -42.84
N SER A 34 17.35 -7.81 -43.09
CA SER A 34 16.85 -7.72 -44.45
C SER A 34 15.44 -7.12 -44.50
N LYS A 35 15.34 -6.03 -45.24
CA LYS A 35 14.10 -5.48 -45.79
C LYS A 35 13.62 -6.43 -46.90
N SER A 36 12.34 -6.76 -46.94
CA SER A 36 11.67 -7.00 -48.22
C SER A 36 10.23 -6.50 -48.18
N HIS A 37 9.92 -5.72 -49.21
CA HIS A 37 8.57 -5.48 -49.70
C HIS A 37 7.95 -6.81 -50.12
N ASP A 38 6.63 -6.97 -49.96
CA ASP A 38 5.77 -7.24 -51.11
C ASP A 38 4.27 -7.09 -50.81
N HIS A 39 3.60 -6.53 -51.80
CA HIS A 39 2.18 -6.26 -51.88
C HIS A 39 1.39 -7.56 -52.12
N ALA A 40 0.38 -7.82 -51.29
CA ALA A 40 -0.71 -8.72 -51.65
C ALA A 40 -2.05 -8.22 -51.06
N LYS A 41 -2.74 -7.37 -51.83
CA LYS A 41 -4.16 -7.05 -51.63
C LYS A 41 -4.97 -8.31 -51.93
N LYS A 42 -5.32 -9.08 -50.91
CA LYS A 42 -6.28 -10.19 -51.00
C LYS A 42 -7.67 -9.68 -50.62
N ASN A 43 -8.53 -9.54 -51.63
CA ASN A 43 -9.94 -9.20 -51.51
C ASN A 43 -10.67 -10.38 -50.84
N ILE A 44 -11.01 -10.26 -49.56
CA ILE A 44 -11.86 -11.23 -48.85
C ILE A 44 -13.26 -10.63 -48.77
N ASN A 45 -14.12 -11.06 -49.69
CA ASN A 45 -15.57 -10.88 -49.60
C ASN A 45 -16.08 -11.62 -48.35
N GLN A 46 -16.27 -10.88 -47.25
CA GLN A 46 -16.96 -11.37 -46.06
C GLN A 46 -18.47 -11.24 -46.27
N ASN A 47 -19.10 -12.30 -46.76
CA ASN A 47 -20.53 -12.51 -46.63
C ASN A 47 -20.75 -13.49 -45.45
N SER A 48 -20.56 -13.02 -44.21
CA SER A 48 -20.86 -13.80 -43.01
C SER A 48 -22.21 -13.38 -42.46
N ASN A 49 -23.21 -14.20 -42.79
CA ASN A 49 -24.58 -14.11 -42.32
C ASN A 49 -24.61 -14.40 -40.79
N SER A 50 -24.28 -13.41 -39.97
CA SER A 50 -24.14 -13.50 -38.50
C SER A 50 -25.48 -13.50 -37.74
N LYS A 51 -26.46 -14.29 -38.19
CA LYS A 51 -27.76 -14.39 -37.50
C LYS A 51 -27.75 -15.25 -36.22
N SER A 52 -26.68 -16.02 -35.93
CA SER A 52 -26.69 -16.97 -34.80
C SER A 52 -26.35 -16.39 -33.42
N CYS A 53 -25.81 -15.17 -33.30
CA CYS A 53 -25.44 -14.61 -31.98
C CYS A 53 -26.56 -13.84 -31.26
N LYS A 54 -27.72 -13.62 -31.88
CA LYS A 54 -28.82 -12.83 -31.26
C LYS A 54 -29.60 -13.58 -30.17
N VAL A 55 -29.50 -14.90 -30.08
CA VAL A 55 -30.27 -15.71 -29.12
C VAL A 55 -29.56 -15.80 -27.76
N ILE A 56 -28.23 -15.76 -27.72
CA ILE A 56 -27.46 -15.92 -26.48
C ILE A 56 -27.50 -14.65 -25.60
N SER A 57 -27.83 -13.48 -26.16
CA SER A 57 -27.94 -12.24 -25.37
C SER A 57 -29.12 -12.20 -24.40
N LYS A 58 -30.04 -13.19 -24.45
CA LYS A 58 -31.17 -13.31 -23.51
C LYS A 58 -30.88 -14.14 -22.26
N LEU A 59 -29.72 -14.81 -22.18
CA LEU A 59 -29.30 -15.62 -21.02
C LEU A 59 -28.18 -14.94 -20.22
N LEU A 60 -28.13 -13.61 -20.23
CA LEU A 60 -27.18 -12.88 -19.39
C LEU A 60 -27.71 -12.90 -17.96
N LEU A 61 -26.99 -13.62 -17.09
CA LEU A 61 -27.21 -13.53 -15.64
C LEU A 61 -27.05 -12.06 -15.20
N PRO A 62 -27.92 -11.57 -14.29
CA PRO A 62 -27.71 -10.31 -13.59
C PRO A 62 -26.29 -10.19 -13.02
N GLU A 63 -25.73 -8.99 -13.03
CA GLU A 63 -24.34 -8.75 -12.62
C GLU A 63 -24.10 -9.13 -11.15
N ASP A 64 -25.07 -8.89 -10.28
CA ASP A 64 -24.99 -9.24 -8.85
C ASP A 64 -24.88 -10.76 -8.65
N LEU A 65 -25.64 -11.56 -9.41
CA LEU A 65 -25.55 -13.02 -9.35
C LEU A 65 -24.20 -13.51 -9.88
N LEU A 66 -23.62 -12.85 -10.87
CA LEU A 66 -22.26 -13.16 -11.32
C LEU A 66 -21.23 -12.84 -10.23
N PHE A 67 -21.40 -11.74 -9.48
CA PHE A 67 -20.53 -11.43 -8.36
C PHE A 67 -20.61 -12.51 -7.28
N ASP A 68 -21.80 -12.95 -6.92
CA ASP A 68 -21.99 -14.00 -5.92
C ASP A 68 -21.33 -15.31 -6.38
N ILE A 69 -21.60 -15.75 -7.62
CA ILE A 69 -21.00 -16.95 -8.19
C ILE A 69 -19.47 -16.84 -8.21
N PHE A 70 -18.91 -15.73 -8.70
CA PHE A 70 -17.48 -15.54 -8.74
C PHE A 70 -16.86 -15.42 -7.34
N SER A 71 -17.57 -14.89 -6.35
CA SER A 71 -17.06 -14.80 -4.96
C SER A 71 -16.82 -16.16 -4.31
N LEU A 72 -17.52 -17.21 -4.78
CA LEU A 72 -17.34 -18.57 -4.31
C LEU A 72 -16.09 -19.24 -4.90
N VAL A 73 -15.62 -18.78 -6.06
CA VAL A 73 -14.48 -19.35 -6.79
C VAL A 73 -13.16 -18.87 -6.16
N PRO A 74 -12.17 -19.75 -5.94
CA PRO A 74 -10.85 -19.33 -5.48
C PRO A 74 -10.23 -18.27 -6.38
N LEU A 75 -9.62 -17.25 -5.77
CA LEU A 75 -9.07 -16.10 -6.49
C LEU A 75 -8.05 -16.49 -7.57
N ASN A 76 -7.19 -17.48 -7.29
CA ASN A 76 -6.24 -17.99 -8.28
C ASN A 76 -6.95 -18.53 -9.53
N SER A 77 -8.07 -19.24 -9.37
CA SER A 77 -8.86 -19.75 -10.49
C SER A 77 -9.54 -18.61 -11.26
N LEU A 78 -10.04 -17.59 -10.56
CA LEU A 78 -10.61 -16.39 -11.20
C LEU A 78 -9.57 -15.68 -12.09
N ILE A 79 -8.39 -15.43 -11.54
CA ILE A 79 -7.32 -14.67 -12.19
C ILE A 79 -6.67 -15.49 -13.31
N ASN A 80 -6.45 -16.79 -13.14
CA ASN A 80 -5.69 -17.59 -14.09
C ASN A 80 -6.56 -18.28 -15.15
N SER A 81 -7.84 -18.51 -14.87
CA SER A 81 -8.71 -19.29 -15.76
C SER A 81 -9.99 -18.53 -16.11
N THR A 82 -10.82 -18.18 -15.12
CA THR A 82 -12.18 -17.66 -15.33
C THR A 82 -12.20 -16.36 -16.15
N ARG A 83 -11.24 -15.46 -15.94
CA ARG A 83 -11.15 -14.20 -16.71
C ARG A 83 -10.92 -14.39 -18.21
N TYR A 84 -10.53 -15.57 -18.66
CA TYR A 84 -10.25 -15.85 -20.08
C TYR A 84 -11.44 -16.47 -20.82
N VAL A 85 -12.52 -16.82 -20.12
CA VAL A 85 -13.72 -17.43 -20.72
C VAL A 85 -14.39 -16.48 -21.71
N CYS A 86 -14.65 -15.22 -21.31
CA CYS A 86 -15.16 -14.19 -22.22
C CYS A 86 -14.81 -12.77 -21.75
N LYS A 87 -14.98 -11.78 -22.64
CA LYS A 87 -14.69 -10.36 -22.34
C LYS A 87 -15.57 -9.80 -21.21
N SER A 88 -16.82 -10.26 -21.12
CA SER A 88 -17.74 -9.82 -20.06
C SER A 88 -17.24 -10.26 -18.70
N TRP A 89 -16.92 -11.55 -18.53
CA TRP A 89 -16.35 -12.10 -17.29
C TRP A 89 -15.04 -11.43 -16.92
N ALA A 90 -14.16 -11.21 -17.90
CA ALA A 90 -12.93 -10.46 -17.68
C ALA A 90 -13.18 -9.03 -17.17
N ALA A 91 -14.24 -8.37 -17.65
CA ALA A 91 -14.62 -7.02 -17.22
C ALA A 91 -15.24 -7.05 -15.81
N THR A 92 -16.13 -8.00 -15.54
CA THR A 92 -16.76 -8.23 -14.22
C THR A 92 -15.72 -8.53 -13.15
N ILE A 93 -14.80 -9.49 -13.38
CA ILE A 93 -13.73 -9.85 -12.43
C ILE A 93 -12.76 -8.68 -12.19
N ARG A 94 -12.59 -7.79 -13.18
CA ARG A 94 -11.76 -6.58 -13.07
C ARG A 94 -12.55 -5.38 -12.52
N SER A 95 -13.85 -5.50 -12.28
CA SER A 95 -14.66 -4.38 -11.85
C SER A 95 -14.37 -4.03 -10.39
N SER A 96 -14.53 -2.74 -10.08
CA SER A 96 -14.41 -2.23 -8.72
C SER A 96 -15.41 -2.86 -7.77
N ASP A 97 -16.62 -3.10 -8.27
CA ASP A 97 -17.75 -3.54 -7.47
C ASP A 97 -17.62 -5.02 -7.12
N PHE A 98 -17.16 -5.84 -8.08
CA PHE A 98 -16.79 -7.22 -7.79
C PHE A 98 -15.72 -7.30 -6.70
N ALA A 99 -14.65 -6.49 -6.79
CA ALA A 99 -13.59 -6.50 -5.78
C ALA A 99 -14.12 -6.15 -4.38
N LYS A 100 -15.11 -5.24 -4.26
CA LYS A 100 -15.77 -4.94 -2.98
C LYS A 100 -16.56 -6.12 -2.45
N VAL A 101 -17.37 -6.75 -3.31
CA VAL A 101 -18.17 -7.92 -2.93
C VAL A 101 -17.25 -9.07 -2.50
N TYR A 102 -16.22 -9.35 -3.29
CA TYR A 102 -15.21 -10.38 -3.00
C TYR A 102 -14.49 -10.13 -1.67
N GLN A 103 -14.13 -8.87 -1.37
CA GLN A 103 -13.50 -8.49 -0.11
C GLN A 103 -14.46 -8.59 1.09
N ARG A 104 -15.72 -8.17 0.92
CA ARG A 104 -16.75 -8.23 1.97
C ARG A 104 -17.18 -9.65 2.31
N ASN A 105 -17.20 -10.56 1.35
CA ASN A 105 -17.64 -11.95 1.54
C ASN A 105 -16.61 -12.81 2.32
N GLY A 106 -15.77 -12.19 3.15
CA GLY A 106 -15.09 -12.86 4.25
C GLY A 106 -13.89 -13.72 3.85
N ARG A 107 -13.44 -13.68 2.60
CA ARG A 107 -12.23 -14.42 2.16
C ARG A 107 -10.97 -13.57 2.07
N SER A 108 -11.00 -12.30 2.50
CA SER A 108 -9.74 -11.58 2.73
C SER A 108 -9.08 -12.19 3.96
N LYS A 109 -8.44 -13.34 3.76
CA LYS A 109 -7.52 -13.95 4.71
C LYS A 109 -6.57 -12.85 5.14
N LEU A 110 -6.39 -12.72 6.46
CA LEU A 110 -5.28 -11.91 6.95
C LEU A 110 -4.02 -12.48 6.32
N GLY A 111 -3.21 -11.60 5.77
CA GLY A 111 -1.90 -11.99 5.30
C GLY A 111 -0.85 -11.00 5.74
N ILE A 112 0.35 -11.51 5.92
CA ILE A 112 1.45 -10.78 6.53
C ILE A 112 2.44 -10.48 5.41
N TYR A 113 2.69 -9.19 5.17
CA TYR A 113 3.81 -8.78 4.32
C TYR A 113 5.10 -8.91 5.11
N VAL A 114 6.05 -9.69 4.60
CA VAL A 114 7.36 -9.90 5.20
C VAL A 114 8.41 -9.27 4.31
N GLU A 115 9.26 -8.45 4.91
CA GLU A 115 10.35 -7.74 4.24
C GLU A 115 11.67 -8.09 4.92
N ASN A 116 12.59 -8.69 4.16
CA ASN A 116 13.98 -8.78 4.58
C ASN A 116 14.71 -7.49 4.17
N ARG A 117 15.22 -6.73 5.14
CA ARG A 117 15.98 -5.50 4.86
C ARG A 117 17.46 -5.73 4.59
N MET A 118 17.98 -6.89 4.98
CA MET A 118 19.39 -7.23 4.80
C MET A 118 19.65 -7.70 3.36
N SER A 119 18.71 -8.41 2.75
CA SER A 119 18.73 -8.76 1.34
C SER A 119 17.76 -7.88 0.56
N LYS A 120 18.24 -7.17 -0.46
CA LYS A 120 17.42 -6.28 -1.32
C LYS A 120 16.32 -7.00 -2.12
N SER A 121 16.17 -8.30 -1.96
CA SER A 121 15.56 -9.20 -2.95
C SER A 121 14.58 -10.22 -2.38
N SER A 122 14.21 -10.16 -1.09
CA SER A 122 13.18 -11.07 -0.55
C SER A 122 12.15 -10.34 0.30
N SER A 123 11.18 -9.72 -0.36
CA SER A 123 9.87 -9.50 0.23
C SER A 123 8.87 -10.52 -0.29
N TYR A 124 7.99 -10.99 0.58
CA TYR A 124 6.94 -11.96 0.23
C TYR A 124 5.70 -11.72 1.09
N PHE A 125 4.57 -12.25 0.64
CA PHE A 125 3.33 -12.21 1.40
C PHE A 125 3.04 -13.60 1.95
N LEU A 126 2.77 -13.70 3.25
CA LEU A 126 2.30 -14.92 3.88
C LEU A 126 0.78 -14.87 3.94
N ASP A 127 0.12 -15.70 3.14
CA ASP A 127 -1.32 -15.93 3.23
C ASP A 127 -1.61 -16.90 4.38
N ILE A 128 -2.41 -16.46 5.35
CA ILE A 128 -2.82 -17.30 6.47
C ILE A 128 -3.96 -18.17 6.00
N LYS A 129 -3.73 -19.48 5.87
CA LYS A 129 -4.80 -20.41 5.55
C LYS A 129 -5.69 -20.57 6.77
N ASP A 130 -6.99 -20.46 6.53
CA ASP A 130 -8.05 -20.64 7.52
C ASP A 130 -8.25 -22.10 7.95
N ASP A 131 -7.47 -23.01 7.35
CA ASP A 131 -7.47 -24.40 7.77
C ASP A 131 -6.84 -24.53 9.16
N MET A 132 -7.48 -25.31 10.03
CA MET A 132 -7.08 -25.62 11.41
C MET A 132 -5.60 -26.02 11.61
N ASN A 133 -4.90 -26.31 10.51
CA ASN A 133 -3.50 -26.72 10.47
C ASN A 133 -2.50 -25.56 10.58
N ARG A 134 -2.94 -24.30 10.72
CA ARG A 134 -2.06 -23.12 10.92
C ARG A 134 -0.94 -23.01 9.87
N GLN A 135 -1.19 -23.44 8.65
CA GLN A 135 -0.21 -23.39 7.58
C GLN A 135 -0.23 -22.02 6.90
N PHE A 136 0.96 -21.49 6.63
CA PHE A 136 1.13 -20.27 5.85
C PHE A 136 1.49 -20.63 4.42
N GLU A 137 0.84 -20.01 3.44
CA GLU A 137 1.27 -20.08 2.05
C GLU A 137 2.11 -18.85 1.72
N ARG A 138 3.35 -19.08 1.32
CA ARG A 138 4.19 -18.01 0.81
C ARG A 138 3.76 -17.69 -0.62
N ILE A 139 3.29 -16.47 -0.81
CA ILE A 139 3.02 -15.89 -2.11
C ILE A 139 4.20 -14.99 -2.46
N ASP A 140 5.05 -15.48 -3.37
CA ASP A 140 6.02 -14.62 -4.01
C ASP A 140 5.27 -13.65 -4.93
N LEU A 141 5.40 -12.37 -4.64
CA LEU A 141 4.91 -11.34 -5.54
C LEU A 141 5.83 -11.45 -6.78
N GLU A 142 5.33 -11.91 -7.93
CA GLU A 142 6.06 -12.08 -9.21
C GLU A 142 6.57 -10.74 -9.77
N THR A 143 7.42 -10.08 -9.00
CA THR A 143 7.62 -8.64 -9.06
C THR A 143 9.02 -8.30 -9.53
N PRO A 144 9.31 -7.05 -9.93
CA PRO A 144 10.66 -6.64 -10.27
C PRO A 144 11.59 -7.05 -9.13
N GLN A 145 12.79 -7.53 -9.47
CA GLN A 145 13.77 -8.12 -8.54
C GLN A 145 14.08 -7.25 -7.28
N THR A 146 13.65 -5.99 -7.26
CA THR A 146 13.80 -5.03 -6.17
C THR A 146 12.56 -4.13 -6.04
N MET A 147 11.50 -4.60 -5.36
CA MET A 147 10.30 -3.77 -5.11
C MET A 147 10.54 -2.62 -4.12
N GLY A 148 11.63 -2.68 -3.35
CA GLY A 148 11.99 -1.66 -2.37
C GLY A 148 11.32 -1.83 -1.02
N ASP A 149 11.44 -0.79 -0.19
CA ASP A 149 10.97 -0.78 1.18
C ASP A 149 9.47 -0.47 1.24
N LEU A 150 8.74 -1.12 2.15
CA LEU A 150 7.35 -0.77 2.47
C LEU A 150 7.27 0.63 3.07
N ILE A 151 6.52 1.51 2.41
CA ILE A 151 6.26 2.88 2.87
C ILE A 151 4.96 2.94 3.65
N SER A 152 3.84 2.49 3.06
CA SER A 152 2.52 2.55 3.68
C SER A 152 1.59 1.47 3.12
N THR A 153 0.49 1.22 3.82
CA THR A 153 -0.56 0.29 3.39
C THR A 153 -1.93 0.96 3.51
N CYS A 154 -2.86 0.58 2.64
CA CYS A 154 -4.26 0.96 2.76
C CYS A 154 -5.13 -0.12 2.11
N ASP A 155 -6.02 -0.73 2.89
CA ASP A 155 -6.96 -1.78 2.45
C ASP A 155 -6.30 -2.92 1.66
N GLY A 156 -5.17 -3.42 2.16
CA GLY A 156 -4.41 -4.51 1.53
C GLY A 156 -3.59 -4.09 0.30
N ILE A 157 -3.64 -2.82 -0.10
CA ILE A 157 -2.73 -2.26 -1.09
C ILE A 157 -1.47 -1.78 -0.40
N LEU A 158 -0.31 -2.18 -0.93
CA LEU A 158 1.00 -1.81 -0.44
C LEU A 158 1.58 -0.68 -1.31
N LEU A 159 2.16 0.33 -0.68
CA LEU A 159 2.99 1.32 -1.35
C LEU A 159 4.45 1.04 -0.98
N LEU A 160 5.26 0.73 -1.98
CA LEU A 160 6.67 0.39 -1.86
C LEU A 160 7.52 1.47 -2.55
N SER A 161 8.73 1.73 -2.04
CA SER A 161 9.72 2.60 -2.71
C SER A 161 11.07 1.92 -2.76
N ASN A 162 11.67 1.83 -3.94
CA ASN A 162 13.05 1.39 -4.07
C ASN A 162 14.05 2.55 -3.92
N GLY A 163 15.31 2.23 -3.63
CA GLY A 163 16.38 3.22 -3.49
C GLY A 163 16.61 4.08 -4.75
N CYS A 164 16.10 3.63 -5.91
CA CYS A 164 16.12 4.37 -7.17
C CYS A 164 14.96 5.37 -7.30
N ARG A 165 14.24 5.66 -6.20
CA ARG A 165 13.10 6.58 -6.12
C ARG A 165 11.88 6.15 -6.93
N GLU A 166 11.81 4.88 -7.32
CA GLU A 166 10.61 4.35 -7.95
C GLU A 166 9.61 3.97 -6.88
N ASN A 167 8.41 4.55 -6.96
CA ASN A 167 7.29 4.20 -6.10
C ASN A 167 6.42 3.19 -6.84
N ILE A 168 6.07 2.09 -6.17
CA ILE A 168 5.27 1.02 -6.73
C ILE A 168 4.07 0.76 -5.81
N VAL A 169 2.89 0.71 -6.40
CA VAL A 169 1.66 0.29 -5.72
C VAL A 169 1.44 -1.17 -6.03
N VAL A 170 1.29 -2.01 -5.01
CA VAL A 170 1.11 -3.45 -5.14
C VAL A 170 -0.22 -3.85 -4.54
N ASN A 171 -0.99 -4.62 -5.30
CA ASN A 171 -2.17 -5.32 -4.81
C ASN A 171 -1.81 -6.81 -4.76
N SER A 172 -1.49 -7.30 -3.57
CA SER A 172 -1.06 -8.69 -3.34
C SER A 172 -2.17 -9.70 -3.69
N ILE A 173 -3.42 -9.34 -3.38
CA ILE A 173 -4.62 -10.13 -3.68
C ILE A 173 -4.72 -10.36 -5.20
N LEU A 174 -4.65 -9.28 -5.98
CA LEU A 174 -4.75 -9.35 -7.44
C LEU A 174 -3.45 -9.78 -8.13
N LYS A 175 -2.36 -10.01 -7.37
CA LYS A 175 -1.01 -10.27 -7.89
C LYS A 175 -0.60 -9.27 -8.98
N CYS A 176 -0.96 -8.00 -8.78
CA CYS A 176 -0.69 -6.95 -9.75
C CYS A 176 -0.02 -5.75 -9.09
N TRP A 177 0.75 -5.02 -9.88
CA TRP A 177 1.44 -3.83 -9.42
C TRP A 177 1.37 -2.72 -10.47
N LEU A 178 1.51 -1.48 -9.99
CA LEU A 178 1.55 -0.29 -10.80
C LEU A 178 2.74 0.56 -10.37
N ARG A 179 3.63 0.87 -11.30
CA ARG A 179 4.67 1.88 -11.08
C ARG A 179 4.05 3.27 -11.13
N ILE A 180 4.24 4.05 -10.08
CA ILE A 180 3.85 5.45 -10.03
C ILE A 180 4.87 6.24 -10.86
N PRO A 181 4.44 7.06 -11.83
CA PRO A 181 5.35 7.91 -12.58
C PRO A 181 6.16 8.79 -11.62
N LEU A 182 7.46 8.95 -11.91
CA LEU A 182 8.25 9.95 -11.21
C LEU A 182 7.57 11.30 -11.38
N PHE A 183 7.38 12.01 -10.27
CA PHE A 183 6.95 13.39 -10.36
C PHE A 183 8.01 14.16 -11.17
N PRO A 184 7.61 15.10 -12.03
CA PRO A 184 8.53 16.07 -12.60
C PRO A 184 8.99 16.99 -11.48
N ILE A 185 9.86 16.47 -10.61
CA ILE A 185 10.60 17.23 -9.64
C ILE A 185 11.79 17.74 -10.42
N SER A 186 11.91 19.06 -10.53
CA SER A 186 13.05 19.74 -11.17
C SER A 186 14.34 18.99 -10.83
N HIS A 187 15.09 18.58 -11.86
CA HIS A 187 16.25 17.67 -11.79
C HIS A 187 17.32 18.05 -10.75
N GLU A 188 17.28 19.26 -10.19
CA GLU A 188 18.28 19.79 -9.27
C GLU A 188 18.04 19.51 -7.78
N ARG A 189 16.88 18.98 -7.36
CA ARG A 189 16.65 18.77 -5.92
C ARG A 189 17.03 17.35 -5.49
N MET A 190 18.02 17.25 -4.60
CA MET A 190 18.21 16.07 -3.75
C MET A 190 16.97 15.92 -2.87
N VAL A 191 15.96 15.24 -3.38
CA VAL A 191 14.77 14.89 -2.61
C VAL A 191 15.19 13.87 -1.56
N LEU A 192 15.33 14.34 -0.32
CA LEU A 192 15.39 13.48 0.85
C LEU A 192 14.08 12.70 0.92
N ARG A 193 14.20 11.37 1.09
CA ARG A 193 13.12 10.37 1.21
C ARG A 193 11.72 10.98 1.20
N ASP A 194 11.10 10.99 0.02
CA ASP A 194 9.71 11.41 -0.10
C ASP A 194 8.84 10.61 0.88
N GLN A 195 8.06 11.31 1.70
CA GLN A 195 7.05 10.68 2.53
C GLN A 195 5.78 10.58 1.72
N PHE A 196 5.47 9.37 1.30
CA PHE A 196 4.22 9.06 0.64
C PHE A 196 3.29 8.28 1.56
N ILE A 197 2.00 8.53 1.42
CA ILE A 197 0.95 7.66 1.95
C ILE A 197 -0.10 7.41 0.90
N ILE A 198 -0.50 6.15 0.77
CA ILE A 198 -1.66 5.77 0.00
C ILE A 198 -2.90 5.76 0.90
N VAL A 199 -4.00 6.36 0.43
CA VAL A 199 -5.23 6.50 1.18
C VAL A 199 -6.42 6.19 0.28
N ARG A 200 -7.41 5.45 0.79
CA ARG A 200 -8.69 5.23 0.11
C ARG A 200 -9.72 6.25 0.57
N VAL A 201 -10.13 7.12 -0.32
CA VAL A 201 -11.12 8.18 -0.14
C VAL A 201 -12.51 7.56 0.11
N PRO A 202 -13.08 7.61 1.32
CA PRO A 202 -14.27 6.84 1.67
C PRO A 202 -15.49 7.10 0.77
N CYS A 203 -15.76 8.37 0.42
CA CYS A 203 -16.93 8.71 -0.39
C CYS A 203 -16.81 8.29 -1.86
N THR A 204 -15.59 8.25 -2.41
CA THR A 204 -15.38 7.98 -3.84
C THR A 204 -14.81 6.61 -4.14
N ASP A 205 -14.36 5.88 -3.10
CA ASP A 205 -13.71 4.58 -3.23
C ASP A 205 -12.40 4.61 -4.04
N LYS A 206 -11.83 5.80 -4.23
CA LYS A 206 -10.59 6.00 -5.00
C LYS A 206 -9.38 5.98 -4.08
N PHE A 207 -8.27 5.49 -4.60
CA PHE A 207 -6.98 5.64 -3.93
C PHE A 207 -6.33 6.94 -4.36
N LYS A 208 -5.94 7.75 -3.38
CA LYS A 208 -5.10 8.94 -3.53
C LYS A 208 -3.74 8.66 -2.93
N LEU A 209 -2.71 9.22 -3.56
CA LEU A 209 -1.36 9.26 -3.03
C LEU A 209 -1.11 10.68 -2.53
N PHE A 210 -0.81 10.82 -1.25
CA PHE A 210 -0.40 12.07 -0.67
C PHE A 210 1.11 12.07 -0.50
N SER A 211 1.76 13.16 -0.90
CA SER A 211 3.19 13.34 -0.68
C SER A 211 3.50 14.60 0.11
N LYS A 212 4.41 14.45 1.07
CA LYS A 212 5.03 15.60 1.74
C LYS A 212 6.18 16.07 0.88
N VAL A 213 5.96 17.12 0.11
CA VAL A 213 7.08 17.82 -0.52
C VAL A 213 7.69 18.70 0.55
N ILE A 214 8.83 18.25 1.06
CA ILE A 214 9.74 19.07 1.86
C ILE A 214 10.54 19.90 0.86
N PRO A 215 10.25 21.22 0.71
CA PRO A 215 11.07 22.05 -0.14
C PRO A 215 12.46 22.15 0.52
N MET A 216 13.47 21.56 -0.11
CA MET A 216 14.85 21.84 0.24
C MET A 216 15.12 23.30 -0.18
N VAL A 217 15.04 24.22 0.77
CA VAL A 217 15.33 25.64 0.52
C VAL A 217 16.84 25.77 0.32
N SER A 218 17.28 25.69 -0.94
CA SER A 218 18.70 25.66 -1.30
C SER A 218 19.41 27.02 -1.23
N ALA A 219 18.79 28.11 -0.77
CA ALA A 219 19.42 29.43 -0.93
C ALA A 219 18.96 30.55 0.03
N ARG A 220 18.63 30.26 1.30
CA ARG A 220 18.57 31.32 2.33
C ARG A 220 19.29 30.90 3.59
N LYS A 221 20.22 31.77 4.01
CA LYS A 221 21.31 31.53 4.95
C LYS A 221 20.90 31.29 6.41
N GLU A 222 19.61 31.22 6.76
CA GLU A 222 19.19 31.29 8.17
C GLU A 222 17.96 30.46 8.56
N ALA A 223 17.43 29.59 7.70
CA ALA A 223 16.38 28.65 8.14
C ALA A 223 17.03 27.34 8.63
N PRO A 224 16.91 26.97 9.92
CA PRO A 224 17.49 25.74 10.43
C PRO A 224 16.88 24.53 9.70
N PHE A 225 17.75 23.79 9.02
CA PHE A 225 17.48 22.57 8.25
C PHE A 225 16.76 21.45 9.04
N TRP A 226 16.58 21.63 10.35
CA TRP A 226 16.21 20.60 11.31
C TRP A 226 14.71 20.42 11.51
N GLU A 227 13.83 21.19 10.87
CA GLU A 227 12.39 21.21 11.18
C GLU A 227 11.51 20.21 10.43
N PHE A 228 12.08 19.28 9.66
CA PHE A 228 11.27 18.28 8.97
C PHE A 228 11.28 16.93 9.71
N SER A 229 10.19 16.63 10.41
CA SER A 229 9.96 15.31 10.98
C SER A 229 9.89 14.27 9.84
N PHE A 230 10.61 13.16 10.00
CA PHE A 230 10.58 11.99 9.10
C PHE A 230 9.37 11.06 9.36
N LYS A 231 8.35 11.55 10.07
CA LYS A 231 7.26 10.70 10.54
C LYS A 231 6.24 10.48 9.43
N GLN A 232 5.92 9.21 9.19
CA GLN A 232 4.87 8.84 8.25
C GLN A 232 3.52 9.39 8.74
N PRO A 233 2.71 9.97 7.86
CA PRO A 233 1.34 10.32 8.22
C PRO A 233 0.53 9.07 8.55
N ILE A 234 -0.54 9.24 9.31
CA ILE A 234 -1.39 8.15 9.79
C ILE A 234 -2.79 8.33 9.22
N TYR A 235 -3.30 7.29 8.58
CA TYR A 235 -4.64 7.28 8.05
C TYR A 235 -5.60 6.55 9.01
N SER A 236 -6.72 7.18 9.33
CA SER A 236 -7.72 6.66 10.29
C SER A 236 -8.64 5.59 9.71
N GLY A 237 -8.65 5.39 8.38
CA GLY A 237 -9.68 4.60 7.70
C GLY A 237 -10.95 5.41 7.35
N GLY A 238 -11.11 6.61 7.92
CA GLY A 238 -12.20 7.55 7.62
C GLY A 238 -11.77 8.68 6.67
N ASN A 239 -12.35 9.87 6.80
CA ASN A 239 -11.97 11.01 5.94
C ASN A 239 -10.70 11.73 6.39
N ASP A 240 -10.16 11.38 7.55
CA ASP A 240 -9.11 12.15 8.20
C ASP A 240 -7.73 11.48 8.04
N LEU A 241 -6.78 12.29 7.56
CA LEU A 241 -5.36 11.98 7.46
C LEU A 241 -4.56 12.84 8.43
N TYR A 242 -3.75 12.18 9.27
CA TYR A 242 -3.02 12.79 10.38
C TYR A 242 -1.56 12.96 10.00
N TRP A 243 -1.17 14.19 9.70
CA TRP A 243 0.20 14.58 9.39
C TRP A 243 0.94 15.00 10.66
N ILE A 244 1.97 14.24 11.02
CA ILE A 244 2.76 14.53 12.22
C ILE A 244 3.92 15.46 11.85
N THR A 245 3.96 16.65 12.42
CA THR A 245 5.08 17.60 12.29
C THR A 245 6.08 17.40 13.43
N ASN A 246 6.90 18.40 13.73
CA ASN A 246 7.75 18.38 14.92
C ASN A 246 7.08 18.97 16.17
N GLU A 247 5.96 19.66 16.00
CA GLU A 247 5.33 20.45 17.05
C GLU A 247 3.88 20.04 17.27
N GLU A 248 3.24 19.48 16.23
CA GLU A 248 1.82 19.26 16.20
C GLU A 248 1.41 18.11 15.25
N VAL A 249 0.14 17.76 15.34
CA VAL A 249 -0.56 16.86 14.44
C VAL A 249 -1.54 17.68 13.63
N ILE A 250 -1.32 17.75 12.32
CA ILE A 250 -2.22 18.41 11.37
C ILE A 250 -3.20 17.37 10.84
N VAL A 251 -4.49 17.63 10.94
CA VAL A 251 -5.55 16.77 10.42
C VAL A 251 -6.09 17.34 9.13
N MET A 252 -6.07 16.51 8.09
CA MET A 252 -6.52 16.85 6.76
C MET A 252 -7.72 16.01 6.36
N ASP A 253 -8.77 16.66 5.84
CA ASP A 253 -9.88 16.02 5.16
C ASP A 253 -9.40 15.56 3.78
N VAL A 254 -9.34 14.25 3.59
CA VAL A 254 -8.85 13.57 2.38
C VAL A 254 -9.78 13.79 1.18
N ASP A 255 -11.08 13.93 1.43
CA ASP A 255 -12.08 14.11 0.40
C ASP A 255 -12.01 15.54 -0.15
N LYS A 256 -12.04 16.52 0.77
CA LYS A 256 -12.02 17.96 0.47
C LYS A 256 -10.63 18.52 0.19
N GLU A 257 -9.59 17.77 0.55
CA GLU A 257 -8.19 18.15 0.43
C GLU A 257 -7.82 19.44 1.21
N ILE A 258 -8.42 19.62 2.39
CA ILE A 258 -8.19 20.80 3.26
C ILE A 258 -7.69 20.41 4.64
N ILE A 259 -6.92 21.30 5.27
CA ILE A 259 -6.57 21.18 6.70
C ILE A 259 -7.83 21.53 7.51
N VAL A 260 -8.22 20.63 8.40
CA VAL A 260 -9.42 20.80 9.24
C VAL A 260 -9.03 21.25 10.63
N ARG A 261 -7.96 20.69 11.20
CA ARG A 261 -7.57 20.90 12.60
C ARG A 261 -6.06 20.74 12.80
N GLU A 262 -5.56 21.36 13.85
CA GLU A 262 -4.18 21.27 14.31
C GLU A 262 -4.19 20.98 15.81
N TYR A 263 -3.37 20.02 16.24
CA TYR A 263 -3.29 19.58 17.63
C TYR A 263 -1.84 19.65 18.11
N PRO A 264 -1.51 20.51 19.09
CA PRO A 264 -0.16 20.57 19.65
C PRO A 264 0.18 19.23 20.31
N PHE A 265 1.46 18.87 20.37
CA PHE A 265 1.91 17.69 21.11
C PHE A 265 1.62 17.77 22.61
N PRO A 266 1.53 16.62 23.32
CA PRO A 266 1.35 16.64 24.76
C PRO A 266 2.45 17.47 25.43
N PRO A 267 2.14 18.25 26.49
CA PRO A 267 3.09 19.13 27.17
C PRO A 267 4.05 18.31 28.04
N VAL A 268 4.87 17.49 27.40
CA VAL A 268 5.92 16.73 28.06
C VAL A 268 7.17 17.60 28.03
N LEU A 269 7.72 17.94 29.20
CA LEU A 269 9.00 18.61 29.33
C LEU A 269 10.09 17.70 28.74
N MET A 270 10.42 17.93 27.48
CA MET A 270 11.40 17.15 26.76
C MET A 270 12.67 17.99 26.57
N ARG A 271 13.73 17.65 27.32
CA ARG A 271 15.08 18.10 27.00
C ARG A 271 15.54 17.34 25.75
N GLY A 272 15.33 17.94 24.58
CA GLY A 272 15.61 17.32 23.28
C GLY A 272 14.33 16.87 22.57
N ARG A 273 14.46 16.42 21.31
CA ARG A 273 13.34 15.85 20.54
C ARG A 273 13.37 14.33 20.68
N PRO A 274 12.69 13.72 21.66
CA PRO A 274 12.60 12.28 21.67
C PRO A 274 11.82 11.80 20.46
N PRO A 275 12.11 10.57 19.99
CA PRO A 275 11.21 9.90 19.09
C PRO A 275 9.84 9.87 19.77
N VAL A 276 8.80 10.29 19.06
CA VAL A 276 7.41 10.15 19.51
C VAL A 276 6.72 9.36 18.42
N LYS A 277 6.14 8.22 18.80
CA LYS A 277 5.40 7.38 17.87
C LYS A 277 3.92 7.67 18.00
N PHE A 278 3.27 7.91 16.87
CA PHE A 278 1.82 8.03 16.81
C PHE A 278 1.24 6.75 16.22
N LEU A 279 0.08 6.34 16.70
CA LEU A 279 -0.69 5.22 16.16
C LEU A 279 -2.17 5.36 16.52
N TRP A 280 -3.02 4.59 15.85
CA TRP A 280 -4.42 4.43 16.22
C TRP A 280 -4.55 3.25 17.18
N MET A 281 -5.18 3.48 18.32
CA MET A 281 -5.60 2.46 19.28
C MET A 281 -7.12 2.42 19.25
N GLU A 282 -7.69 1.43 18.57
CA GLU A 282 -9.13 1.33 18.34
C GLU A 282 -9.69 2.59 17.67
N ASN A 283 -10.49 3.37 18.39
CA ASN A 283 -11.09 4.63 17.95
C ASN A 283 -10.36 5.87 18.51
N ARG A 284 -9.14 5.70 19.02
CA ARG A 284 -8.39 6.77 19.70
C ARG A 284 -7.05 7.01 19.01
N PHE A 285 -6.76 8.27 18.75
CA PHE A 285 -5.45 8.67 18.25
C PHE A 285 -4.50 8.80 19.43
N SER A 286 -3.41 8.03 19.41
CA SER A 286 -2.50 7.93 20.54
C SER A 286 -1.06 8.25 20.16
N CYS A 287 -0.29 8.54 21.20
CA CYS A 287 1.06 9.03 21.13
C CYS A 287 1.89 8.32 22.21
N ILE A 288 2.83 7.49 21.79
CA ILE A 288 3.83 6.86 22.66
C ILE A 288 5.04 7.77 22.71
N VAL A 289 5.35 8.21 23.93
CA VAL A 289 6.45 9.10 24.23
C VAL A 289 7.63 8.30 24.79
N TYR A 290 8.83 8.54 24.26
CA TYR A 290 10.06 7.98 24.78
C TYR A 290 10.65 8.98 25.79
N LYS A 291 10.57 8.66 27.08
CA LYS A 291 10.92 9.60 28.15
C LYS A 291 12.43 9.61 28.46
N ASP A 292 13.11 8.49 28.26
CA ASP A 292 14.56 8.33 28.41
C ASP A 292 15.00 7.07 27.64
N HIS A 293 16.20 7.07 27.06
CA HIS A 293 16.78 5.87 26.45
C HIS A 293 17.08 4.78 27.49
N PHE A 294 17.24 5.16 28.75
CA PHE A 294 17.58 4.23 29.84
C PHE A 294 16.37 3.79 30.66
N GLN A 295 15.43 4.70 30.90
CA GLN A 295 14.18 4.38 31.60
C GLN A 295 13.21 3.84 30.55
N LYS A 296 13.22 2.52 30.38
CA LYS A 296 12.35 1.71 29.51
C LYS A 296 10.86 1.81 29.89
N ARG A 297 10.34 3.02 30.10
CA ARG A 297 8.93 3.29 30.34
C ARG A 297 8.41 4.15 29.20
N TYR A 298 7.27 3.73 28.67
CA TYR A 298 6.67 4.32 27.48
C TYR A 298 5.29 4.86 27.84
N PRO A 299 5.20 6.11 28.35
CA PRO A 299 3.92 6.76 28.55
C PRO A 299 3.17 6.91 27.23
N ILE A 300 1.92 6.50 27.26
CA ILE A 300 0.96 6.58 26.17
C ILE A 300 -0.04 7.69 26.51
N TYR A 301 -0.14 8.65 25.60
CA TYR A 301 -1.13 9.71 25.64
C TYR A 301 -2.21 9.43 24.59
N ILE A 302 -3.43 9.86 24.88
CA ILE A 302 -4.54 9.84 23.94
C ILE A 302 -5.00 11.27 23.69
N LEU A 303 -5.27 11.58 22.42
CA LEU A 303 -5.86 12.84 22.02
C LEU A 303 -7.38 12.76 22.13
N ASP A 304 -7.95 13.62 22.96
CA ASP A 304 -9.38 13.92 22.92
C ASP A 304 -9.63 15.02 21.88
N PHE A 305 -10.37 14.67 20.83
CA PHE A 305 -10.64 15.56 19.70
C PHE A 305 -11.56 16.73 20.04
N ASP A 306 -12.41 16.59 21.06
CA ASP A 306 -13.37 17.61 21.46
C ASP A 306 -12.69 18.66 22.34
N SER A 307 -11.93 18.21 23.33
CA SER A 307 -11.16 19.11 24.20
C SER A 307 -9.86 19.60 23.54
N ARG A 308 -9.41 18.94 22.47
CA ARG A 308 -8.11 19.15 21.81
C ARG A 308 -6.92 18.97 22.75
N LYS A 309 -7.09 18.17 23.81
CA LYS A 309 -6.07 17.93 24.82
C LYS A 309 -5.59 16.50 24.77
N TRP A 310 -4.29 16.34 25.05
CA TRP A 310 -3.71 15.05 25.32
C TRP A 310 -3.87 14.71 26.80
N SER A 311 -4.39 13.53 27.10
CA SER A 311 -4.46 12.98 28.45
C SER A 311 -3.56 11.75 28.56
N PRO A 312 -2.85 11.56 29.70
CA PRO A 312 -2.20 10.29 29.99
C PRO A 312 -3.24 9.17 29.97
N TYR A 313 -2.91 8.06 29.30
CA TYR A 313 -3.79 6.90 29.21
C TYR A 313 -3.20 5.69 29.93
N HIS A 314 -1.96 5.36 29.59
CA HIS A 314 -1.28 4.19 30.12
C HIS A 314 0.23 4.42 30.12
N GLU A 315 0.97 3.64 30.90
CA GLU A 315 2.43 3.65 30.89
C GLU A 315 2.91 2.21 30.77
N MET A 316 3.54 1.88 29.63
CA MET A 316 4.12 0.56 29.46
C MET A 316 5.46 0.50 30.18
N GLY A 317 5.70 -0.59 30.90
CA GLY A 317 7.01 -0.92 31.44
C GLY A 317 7.98 -1.43 30.37
N PRO A 318 9.20 -1.82 30.80
CA PRO A 318 10.15 -2.49 29.92
C PRO A 318 9.56 -3.78 29.36
N PHE A 319 9.85 -4.08 28.10
CA PHE A 319 9.54 -5.38 27.53
C PHE A 319 10.47 -6.44 28.12
N ASP A 320 9.88 -7.49 28.70
CA ASP A 320 10.60 -8.69 29.12
C ASP A 320 10.72 -9.66 27.94
N TYR A 321 11.70 -9.38 27.08
CA TYR A 321 11.98 -10.21 25.91
C TYR A 321 12.46 -11.62 26.27
N VAL A 322 13.08 -11.77 27.44
CA VAL A 322 13.53 -13.10 27.91
C VAL A 322 12.33 -13.97 28.20
N ALA A 323 11.32 -13.43 28.89
CA ALA A 323 10.07 -14.14 29.12
C ALA A 323 9.32 -14.45 27.81
N ALA A 324 9.35 -13.53 26.82
CA ALA A 324 8.61 -13.70 25.57
C ALA A 324 9.29 -14.66 24.56
N CYS A 325 10.62 -14.63 24.47
CA CYS A 325 11.38 -15.33 23.43
C CYS A 325 12.23 -16.50 23.96
N GLY A 326 12.29 -16.70 25.28
CA GLY A 326 13.09 -17.75 25.93
C GLY A 326 14.60 -17.53 25.90
N ASN A 327 15.09 -16.48 25.22
CA ASN A 327 16.50 -16.14 25.09
C ASN A 327 16.71 -14.64 25.32
N GLN A 328 17.89 -14.28 25.81
CA GLN A 328 18.32 -12.89 25.88
C GLN A 328 18.61 -12.37 24.47
N LEU A 329 17.79 -11.42 24.03
CA LEU A 329 17.95 -10.72 22.76
C LEU A 329 18.63 -9.37 23.02
N ASP A 330 19.72 -9.10 22.30
CA ASP A 330 20.33 -7.77 22.29
C ASP A 330 19.59 -6.91 21.27
N ILE A 331 18.62 -6.13 21.74
CA ILE A 331 17.73 -5.39 20.86
C ILE A 331 18.35 -4.01 20.62
N MET A 332 18.79 -3.80 19.38
CA MET A 332 19.35 -2.52 18.97
C MET A 332 18.27 -1.45 18.82
N ILE A 333 17.09 -1.81 18.27
CA ILE A 333 16.02 -0.84 17.97
C ILE A 333 14.64 -1.49 18.14
N GLU A 334 13.76 -0.83 18.90
CA GLU A 334 12.33 -1.14 19.01
C GLU A 334 11.51 -0.13 18.20
N ILE A 335 10.76 -0.62 17.21
CA ILE A 335 9.85 0.20 16.41
C ILE A 335 8.43 -0.28 16.66
N PHE A 336 7.64 0.54 17.35
CA PHE A 336 6.20 0.35 17.45
C PHE A 336 5.56 0.45 16.05
N CYS A 337 4.87 -0.61 15.64
CA CYS A 337 4.28 -0.70 14.31
C CYS A 337 2.77 -0.48 14.33
N LEU A 338 2.04 -1.24 15.14
CA LEU A 338 0.58 -1.31 15.06
C LEU A 338 -0.04 -1.69 16.39
N TRP A 339 -1.29 -1.29 16.61
CA TRP A 339 -2.14 -1.78 17.68
C TRP A 339 -3.36 -2.49 17.06
N ILE A 340 -3.59 -3.76 17.41
CA ILE A 340 -4.78 -4.53 17.01
C ILE A 340 -5.28 -5.29 18.24
N ASN A 341 -6.57 -5.20 18.57
CA ASN A 341 -7.21 -6.01 19.62
C ASN A 341 -6.41 -6.03 20.94
N ASP A 342 -6.06 -4.85 21.45
CA ASP A 342 -5.25 -4.66 22.67
C ASP A 342 -3.82 -5.19 22.62
N GLN A 343 -3.31 -5.54 21.44
CA GLN A 343 -1.95 -5.99 21.25
C GLN A 343 -1.15 -4.99 20.45
N ILE A 344 0.05 -4.66 20.94
CA ILE A 344 1.03 -3.87 20.20
C ILE A 344 1.96 -4.81 19.45
N ILE A 345 2.02 -4.62 18.14
CA ILE A 345 3.02 -5.24 17.30
C ILE A 345 4.26 -4.33 17.29
N ILE A 346 5.36 -4.90 17.77
CA ILE A 346 6.66 -4.25 17.82
C ILE A 346 7.56 -4.94 16.81
N ARG A 347 8.20 -4.14 15.95
CA ARG A 347 9.32 -4.61 15.16
C ARG A 347 10.59 -4.38 15.95
N VAL A 348 11.29 -5.47 16.25
CA VAL A 348 12.61 -5.43 16.88
C VAL A 348 13.69 -5.60 15.80
N ALA A 349 14.76 -4.83 15.93
CA ALA A 349 16.03 -5.10 15.25
C ALA A 349 16.98 -5.72 16.27
N LEU A 350 17.48 -6.91 15.94
CA LEU A 350 18.48 -7.67 16.69
C LEU A 350 19.88 -7.37 16.17
#